data_AF-A0AAW2UB79-F1
#
_entry.id   AF-A0AAW2UB79-F1
#
_cell.length_a   1.000
_cell.length_b   1.000
_cell.length_c   1.000
_cell.angle_alpha   90.00
_cell.angle_beta   90.00
_cell.angle_gamma   90.00
#
_symmetry.space_group_name_H-M   'P 1'
#
loop_
_entity.id
_entity.type
_entity.pdbx_description
1 polymer ?
#
loop_
_entity_poly.entity_id
_entity_poly.type
_entity_poly.pdbx_seq_one_letter_code
_entity_poly.pdbx_strand_id
1 'polypeptide(L)'
;MARSAYSSLKGAAKALQCACRASLALGELRKLKLAARETGALQEAKVKLEEQVKELTLQLELEKRTRVEIEEAKNHEIAKLQSALEEMRMQFQGQAANETIELLQAKTKLEKQIEELTLQLQLEKRMRADIEEAKNYEAAKSQSALDEMQVQFRETKELLVKERESANKVAEQVLRAEGVADRVAEQVSRVEGAADRVAEQVSRVEGAADKVVEQVPLAEAFVDKVAEQVSRAEGAADTVVEQVTNAEGAADKVVEQVPRAEGAVAGQVPMGHELLNKLTAENEKLKFLVNSLEKRIDETEKKYEETNKLSEERLKHALEAESKIIQLKTEMQRLEEKISDLETTDQILRQQALINHPAGKASGHLVQTTQTARNDQPPEAQSASVAKRFAESESMRKSQIERQRENIDTLLKCITKNLGFSEGKPVAAFTIYKCLIHWRSFEADRTNVFDRLIQIIGSAIGSSNDSPSSDEANKDCMVYWLTNTSILLFLLQRTLRAPSSPRLPPQPTTFFGRMTQGFRSFNSSTNLNVQGLNEVRQVEARYPALLFKEQLTAYVEKIYGIVRDNSKKEISPLLSSCIEVACPIT
;
A
#
# COMPACT_ATOMS: atom_id res chain seq x y z
N MET A 1 -42.93 -39.15 126.53
CA MET A 1 -41.96 -38.99 125.43
C MET A 1 -42.59 -39.18 124.03
N ALA A 2 -43.08 -40.37 123.64
CA ALA A 2 -43.53 -40.66 122.27
C ALA A 2 -44.44 -39.62 121.57
N ARG A 3 -45.47 -39.07 122.24
CA ARG A 3 -46.37 -38.05 121.65
C ARG A 3 -45.64 -36.77 121.20
N SER A 4 -44.59 -36.35 121.92
CA SER A 4 -43.80 -35.15 121.59
C SER A 4 -42.95 -35.40 120.34
N ALA A 5 -42.26 -36.55 120.28
CA ALA A 5 -41.48 -36.96 119.11
C ALA A 5 -42.34 -37.08 117.84
N TYR A 6 -43.55 -37.66 117.94
CA TYR A 6 -44.48 -37.72 116.81
C TYR A 6 -44.95 -36.33 116.34
N SER A 7 -45.22 -35.40 117.25
CA SER A 7 -45.58 -34.02 116.91
C SER A 7 -44.43 -33.29 116.20
N SER A 8 -43.20 -33.45 116.72
CA SER A 8 -41.99 -32.90 116.11
C SER A 8 -41.75 -33.46 114.70
N LEU A 9 -41.83 -34.78 114.53
CA LEU A 9 -41.68 -35.44 113.22
C LEU A 9 -42.76 -35.00 112.23
N LYS A 10 -44.01 -34.84 112.66
CA LYS A 10 -45.11 -34.29 111.84
C LYS A 10 -44.87 -32.84 111.43
N GLY A 11 -44.23 -32.04 112.29
CA GLY A 11 -43.77 -30.68 111.96
C GLY A 11 -42.65 -30.69 110.93
N ALA A 12 -41.61 -31.50 111.14
CA ALA A 12 -40.47 -31.64 110.23
C ALA A 12 -40.88 -32.17 108.85
N ALA A 13 -41.77 -33.17 108.78
CA ALA A 13 -42.28 -33.71 107.53
C ALA A 13 -43.08 -32.66 106.74
N LYS A 14 -43.90 -31.84 107.41
CA LYS A 14 -44.57 -30.69 106.76
C LYS A 14 -43.56 -29.66 106.25
N ALA A 15 -42.55 -29.30 107.05
CA ALA A 15 -41.51 -28.35 106.64
C ALA A 15 -40.73 -28.85 105.41
N LEU A 16 -40.35 -30.13 105.40
CA LEU A 16 -39.68 -30.77 104.27
C LEU A 16 -40.59 -30.83 103.03
N GLN A 17 -41.87 -31.19 103.19
CA GLN A 17 -42.83 -31.19 102.08
C GLN A 17 -43.03 -29.78 101.48
N CYS A 18 -43.09 -28.74 102.33
CA CYS A 18 -43.13 -27.35 101.88
C CYS A 18 -41.84 -26.94 101.16
N ALA A 19 -40.66 -27.32 101.68
CA ALA A 19 -39.37 -27.05 101.05
C ALA A 19 -39.24 -27.72 99.67
N CYS A 20 -39.63 -28.99 99.55
CA CYS A 20 -39.64 -29.72 98.27
C CYS A 20 -40.59 -29.08 97.25
N ARG A 21 -41.81 -28.69 97.68
CA ARG A 21 -42.77 -27.97 96.81
C ARG A 21 -42.24 -26.61 96.37
N ALA A 22 -41.61 -25.85 97.27
CA ALA A 22 -40.98 -24.57 96.94
C ALA A 22 -39.80 -24.74 95.96
N SER A 23 -38.98 -25.79 96.13
CA SER A 23 -37.87 -26.10 95.23
C SER A 23 -38.36 -26.45 93.82
N LEU A 24 -39.42 -27.24 93.70
CA LEU A 24 -40.06 -27.56 92.41
C LEU A 24 -40.62 -26.29 91.74
N ALA A 25 -41.39 -25.48 92.46
CA ALA A 25 -41.97 -24.24 91.92
C ALA A 25 -40.88 -23.22 91.49
N LEU A 26 -39.76 -23.14 92.21
CA LEU A 26 -38.62 -22.32 91.81
C LEU A 26 -37.90 -22.88 90.57
N GLY A 27 -37.84 -24.21 90.42
CA GLY A 27 -37.33 -24.87 89.21
C GLY A 27 -38.19 -24.56 87.98
N GLU A 28 -39.51 -24.64 88.13
CA GLU A 28 -40.48 -24.28 87.08
C GLU A 28 -40.42 -22.79 86.73
N LEU A 29 -40.39 -21.90 87.72
CA LEU A 29 -40.25 -20.45 87.50
C LEU A 29 -38.96 -20.09 86.75
N ARG A 30 -37.84 -20.78 87.03
CA ARG A 30 -36.59 -20.60 86.28
C ARG A 30 -36.73 -21.02 84.82
N LYS A 31 -37.37 -22.16 84.54
CA LYS A 31 -37.66 -22.62 83.16
C LYS A 31 -38.54 -21.62 82.41
N LEU A 32 -39.64 -21.18 83.02
CA LEU A 32 -40.54 -20.17 82.43
C LEU A 32 -39.84 -18.84 82.17
N LYS A 33 -38.95 -18.40 83.07
CA LYS A 33 -38.18 -17.16 82.92
C LYS A 33 -37.10 -17.25 81.83
N LEU A 34 -36.53 -18.43 81.58
CA LEU A 34 -35.64 -18.65 80.44
C LEU A 34 -36.42 -18.62 79.13
N ALA A 35 -37.51 -19.39 79.02
CA ALA A 35 -38.37 -19.40 77.84
C ALA A 35 -38.89 -17.99 77.48
N ALA A 36 -39.30 -17.18 78.46
CA ALA A 36 -39.74 -15.81 78.24
C ALA A 36 -38.62 -14.86 77.77
N ARG A 37 -37.36 -15.11 78.15
CA ARG A 37 -36.20 -14.35 77.65
C ARG A 37 -35.83 -14.78 76.23
N GLU A 38 -35.90 -16.07 75.95
CA GLU A 38 -35.65 -16.64 74.62
C GLU A 38 -36.68 -16.13 73.61
N THR A 39 -37.97 -16.04 73.97
CA THR A 39 -39.00 -15.44 73.09
C THR A 39 -38.77 -13.94 72.86
N GLY A 40 -38.31 -13.19 73.87
CA GLY A 40 -37.93 -11.79 73.71
C GLY A 40 -36.76 -11.60 72.74
N ALA A 41 -35.67 -12.35 72.94
CA ALA A 41 -34.50 -12.32 72.05
C ALA A 41 -34.82 -12.76 70.62
N LEU A 42 -35.70 -13.76 70.45
CA LEU A 42 -36.16 -14.23 69.15
C LEU A 42 -37.04 -13.19 68.45
N GLN A 43 -37.88 -12.46 69.19
CA GLN A 43 -38.68 -11.36 68.65
C GLN A 43 -37.80 -10.17 68.23
N GLU A 44 -36.78 -9.79 69.00
CA GLU A 44 -35.81 -8.76 68.60
C GLU A 44 -35.02 -9.17 67.35
N ALA A 45 -34.57 -10.43 67.27
CA ALA A 45 -33.90 -10.96 66.10
C ALA A 45 -34.81 -10.96 64.87
N LYS A 46 -36.09 -11.33 65.04
CA LYS A 46 -37.11 -11.25 63.99
C LYS A 46 -37.30 -9.82 63.48
N VAL A 47 -37.46 -8.82 64.36
CA VAL A 47 -37.63 -7.42 63.95
C VAL A 47 -36.41 -6.93 63.17
N LYS A 48 -35.19 -7.21 63.63
CA LYS A 48 -33.95 -6.86 62.90
C LYS A 48 -33.87 -7.53 61.52
N LEU A 49 -34.27 -8.79 61.41
CA LEU A 49 -34.34 -9.49 60.12
C LEU A 49 -35.42 -8.90 59.21
N GLU A 50 -36.58 -8.51 59.74
CA GLU A 50 -37.63 -7.83 58.97
C GLU A 50 -37.19 -6.44 58.46
N GLU A 51 -36.41 -5.69 59.25
CA GLU A 51 -35.77 -4.44 58.83
C GLU A 51 -34.71 -4.66 57.75
N GLN A 52 -33.81 -5.63 57.94
CA GLN A 52 -32.80 -5.99 56.92
C GLN A 52 -33.43 -6.45 55.61
N VAL A 53 -34.52 -7.23 55.65
CA VAL A 53 -35.24 -7.66 54.44
C VAL A 53 -35.88 -6.46 53.73
N LYS A 54 -36.44 -5.48 54.45
CA LYS A 54 -36.98 -4.25 53.85
C LYS A 54 -35.87 -3.42 53.19
N GLU A 55 -34.76 -3.20 53.89
CA GLU A 55 -33.61 -2.44 53.39
C GLU A 55 -33.01 -3.09 52.12
N LEU A 56 -32.74 -4.40 52.15
CA LEU A 56 -32.24 -5.14 50.98
C LEU A 56 -33.23 -5.15 49.82
N THR A 57 -34.53 -5.15 50.09
CA THR A 57 -35.57 -5.03 49.04
C THR A 57 -35.53 -3.66 48.38
N LEU A 58 -35.39 -2.58 49.15
CA LEU A 58 -35.26 -1.22 48.62
C LEU A 58 -33.97 -1.03 47.82
N GLN A 59 -32.84 -1.53 48.33
CA GLN A 59 -31.56 -1.50 47.62
C GLN A 59 -31.63 -2.27 46.28
N LEU A 60 -32.25 -3.45 46.27
CA LEU A 60 -32.46 -4.23 45.05
C LEU A 60 -33.34 -3.50 44.02
N GLU A 61 -34.41 -2.82 44.43
CA GLU A 61 -35.24 -2.04 43.50
C GLU A 61 -34.53 -0.79 42.96
N LEU A 62 -33.71 -0.12 43.78
CA LEU A 62 -32.88 1.00 43.33
C LEU A 62 -31.77 0.54 42.36
N GLU A 63 -31.15 -0.62 42.62
CA GLU A 63 -30.17 -1.21 41.71
C GLU A 63 -30.82 -1.65 40.39
N LYS A 64 -32.05 -2.18 40.41
CA LYS A 64 -32.80 -2.49 39.18
C LYS A 64 -33.06 -1.24 38.33
N ARG A 65 -33.50 -0.13 38.94
CA ARG A 65 -33.77 1.14 38.23
C ARG A 65 -32.50 1.71 37.60
N THR A 66 -31.45 1.86 38.39
CA THR A 66 -30.15 2.39 37.89
C THR A 66 -29.55 1.51 36.81
N ARG A 67 -29.70 0.17 36.87
CA ARG A 67 -29.31 -0.74 35.78
C ARG A 67 -30.10 -0.51 34.49
N VAL A 68 -31.39 -0.17 34.56
CA VAL A 68 -32.21 0.17 33.39
C VAL A 68 -31.75 1.51 32.79
N GLU A 69 -31.61 2.55 33.62
CA GLU A 69 -31.14 3.88 33.19
C GLU A 69 -29.76 3.81 32.50
N ILE A 70 -28.85 2.98 33.00
CA ILE A 70 -27.52 2.75 32.40
C ILE A 70 -27.62 1.99 31.05
N GLU A 71 -28.52 1.03 30.90
CA GLU A 71 -28.74 0.35 29.62
C GLU A 71 -29.40 1.29 28.61
N GLU A 72 -30.38 2.11 29.01
CA GLU A 72 -31.02 3.12 28.15
C GLU A 72 -30.02 4.18 27.67
N ALA A 73 -29.17 4.70 28.57
CA ALA A 73 -28.12 5.64 28.21
C ALA A 73 -27.12 5.05 27.20
N LYS A 74 -26.69 3.79 27.41
CA LYS A 74 -25.81 3.08 26.46
C LYS A 74 -26.46 2.85 25.11
N ASN A 75 -27.73 2.46 25.08
CA ASN A 75 -28.47 2.28 23.83
C ASN A 75 -28.60 3.61 23.07
N HIS A 76 -28.77 4.74 23.77
CA HIS A 76 -28.79 6.07 23.16
C HIS A 76 -27.41 6.49 22.60
N GLU A 77 -26.31 6.19 23.30
CA GLU A 77 -24.95 6.41 22.77
C GLU A 77 -24.64 5.51 21.57
N ILE A 78 -25.01 4.22 21.62
CA ILE A 78 -24.86 3.29 20.50
C ILE A 78 -25.62 3.80 19.26
N ALA A 79 -26.86 4.28 19.43
CA ALA A 79 -27.65 4.84 18.34
C ALA A 79 -26.99 6.10 17.73
N LYS A 80 -26.44 7.00 18.56
CA LYS A 80 -25.68 8.18 18.08
C LYS A 80 -24.43 7.78 17.31
N LEU A 81 -23.65 6.84 17.82
CA LEU A 81 -22.45 6.34 17.17
C LEU A 81 -22.76 5.65 15.84
N GLN A 82 -23.86 4.88 15.78
CA GLN A 82 -24.33 4.27 14.54
C GLN A 82 -24.77 5.32 13.49
N SER A 83 -25.50 6.37 13.89
CA SER A 83 -25.86 7.49 12.99
C SER A 83 -24.62 8.19 12.44
N ALA A 84 -23.68 8.58 13.32
CA ALA A 84 -22.46 9.27 12.91
C ALA A 84 -21.56 8.42 12.00
N LEU A 85 -21.52 7.11 12.21
CA LEU A 85 -20.77 6.18 11.35
C LEU A 85 -21.42 6.06 9.96
N GLU A 86 -22.75 5.94 9.88
CA GLU A 86 -23.44 5.88 8.58
C GLU A 86 -23.38 7.23 7.83
N GLU A 87 -23.46 8.37 8.54
CA GLU A 87 -23.22 9.69 7.96
C GLU A 87 -21.81 9.81 7.36
N MET A 88 -20.77 9.40 8.09
CA MET A 88 -19.39 9.40 7.60
C MET A 88 -19.22 8.46 6.40
N ARG A 89 -19.86 7.28 6.42
CA ARG A 89 -19.87 6.32 5.31
C ARG A 89 -20.51 6.92 4.06
N MET A 90 -21.65 7.60 4.21
CA MET A 90 -22.34 8.29 3.11
C MET A 90 -21.49 9.44 2.55
N GLN A 91 -20.75 10.18 3.40
CA GLN A 91 -19.80 11.20 2.94
C GLN A 91 -18.67 10.60 2.11
N PHE A 92 -18.04 9.51 2.57
CA PHE A 92 -16.99 8.82 1.80
C PHE A 92 -17.51 8.27 0.46
N GLN A 93 -18.72 7.70 0.44
CA GLN A 93 -19.35 7.24 -0.80
C GLN A 93 -19.67 8.41 -1.75
N GLY A 94 -20.14 9.54 -1.23
CA GLY A 94 -20.38 10.76 -2.01
C GLY A 94 -19.11 11.36 -2.61
N GLN A 95 -18.01 11.37 -1.85
CA GLN A 95 -16.70 11.80 -2.34
C GLN A 95 -16.20 10.89 -3.47
N ALA A 96 -16.22 9.56 -3.27
CA ALA A 96 -15.79 8.60 -4.29
C ALA A 96 -16.64 8.70 -5.58
N ALA A 97 -17.95 8.95 -5.46
CA ALA A 97 -18.85 9.18 -6.59
C ALA A 97 -18.51 10.49 -7.35
N ASN A 98 -18.22 11.58 -6.63
CA ASN A 98 -17.82 12.84 -7.26
C ASN A 98 -16.46 12.71 -7.98
N GLU A 99 -15.47 12.07 -7.35
CA GLU A 99 -14.17 11.79 -7.97
C GLU A 99 -14.30 10.94 -9.25
N THR A 100 -15.20 9.93 -9.26
CA THR A 100 -15.45 9.16 -10.49
C THR A 100 -16.15 9.98 -11.57
N ILE A 101 -17.05 10.91 -11.22
CA ILE A 101 -17.68 11.82 -12.18
C ILE A 101 -16.64 12.77 -12.79
N GLU A 102 -15.75 13.36 -11.99
CA GLU A 102 -14.66 14.23 -12.48
C GLU A 102 -13.69 13.46 -13.39
N LEU A 103 -13.29 12.24 -13.01
CA LEU A 103 -12.44 11.38 -13.84
C LEU A 103 -13.11 11.00 -15.17
N LEU A 104 -14.43 10.73 -15.19
CA LEU A 104 -15.18 10.47 -16.42
C LEU A 104 -15.25 11.71 -17.32
N GLN A 105 -15.44 12.90 -16.76
CA GLN A 105 -15.41 14.16 -17.51
C GLN A 105 -14.01 14.44 -18.10
N ALA A 106 -12.95 14.22 -17.31
CA ALA A 106 -11.58 14.36 -17.78
C ALA A 106 -11.25 13.35 -18.89
N LYS A 107 -11.65 12.09 -18.73
CA LYS A 107 -11.48 11.02 -19.72
C LYS A 107 -12.16 11.38 -21.05
N THR A 108 -13.45 11.74 -21.03
CA THR A 108 -14.18 12.09 -22.26
C THR A 108 -13.63 13.33 -22.97
N LYS A 109 -13.01 14.26 -22.24
CA LYS A 109 -12.30 15.40 -22.83
C LYS A 109 -11.00 14.96 -23.53
N LEU A 110 -10.23 14.05 -22.93
CA LEU A 110 -9.03 13.47 -23.54
C LEU A 110 -9.36 12.61 -24.76
N GLU A 111 -10.42 11.80 -24.71
CA GLU A 111 -10.88 10.99 -25.84
C GLU A 111 -11.20 11.87 -27.07
N LYS A 112 -11.91 12.99 -26.88
CA LYS A 112 -12.17 13.97 -27.95
C LYS A 112 -10.89 14.61 -28.51
N GLN A 113 -9.92 14.93 -27.66
CA GLN A 113 -8.63 15.47 -28.12
C GLN A 113 -7.82 14.45 -28.93
N ILE A 114 -7.85 13.18 -28.54
CA ILE A 114 -7.20 12.08 -29.27
C ILE A 114 -7.89 11.89 -30.63
N GLU A 115 -9.22 11.94 -30.69
CA GLU A 115 -9.98 11.82 -31.93
C GLU A 115 -9.69 12.99 -32.90
N GLU A 116 -9.67 14.23 -32.39
CA GLU A 116 -9.32 15.41 -33.19
C GLU A 116 -7.88 15.34 -33.73
N LEU A 117 -6.89 15.02 -32.88
CA LEU A 117 -5.49 14.85 -33.31
C LEU A 117 -5.33 13.70 -34.32
N THR A 118 -6.11 12.64 -34.17
CA THR A 118 -6.12 11.51 -35.13
C THR A 118 -6.63 11.97 -36.50
N LEU A 119 -7.71 12.77 -36.54
CA LEU A 119 -8.23 13.35 -37.77
C LEU A 119 -7.24 14.33 -38.42
N GLN A 120 -6.61 15.21 -37.62
CA GLN A 120 -5.57 16.12 -38.10
C GLN A 120 -4.39 15.36 -38.72
N LEU A 121 -3.88 14.31 -38.05
CA LEU A 121 -2.80 13.47 -38.56
C LEU A 121 -3.19 12.72 -39.86
N GLN A 122 -4.44 12.26 -39.98
CA GLN A 122 -4.92 11.63 -41.22
C GLN A 122 -5.05 12.63 -42.38
N LEU A 123 -5.36 13.88 -42.09
CA LEU A 123 -5.43 14.95 -43.08
C LEU A 123 -4.03 15.40 -43.52
N GLU A 124 -3.10 15.57 -42.57
CA GLU A 124 -1.69 15.86 -42.87
C GLU A 124 -1.05 14.76 -43.73
N LYS A 125 -1.30 13.48 -43.40
CA LYS A 125 -0.82 12.35 -44.21
C LYS A 125 -1.34 12.37 -45.64
N ARG A 126 -2.60 12.77 -45.87
CA ARG A 126 -3.14 12.97 -47.23
C ARG A 126 -2.46 14.13 -47.93
N MET A 127 -2.38 15.29 -47.30
CA MET A 127 -1.68 16.45 -47.89
C MET A 127 -0.22 16.14 -48.25
N ARG A 128 0.50 15.37 -47.43
CA ARG A 128 1.87 14.92 -47.75
C ARG A 128 1.92 13.99 -48.96
N ALA A 129 0.94 13.09 -49.12
CA ALA A 129 0.84 12.24 -50.31
C ALA A 129 0.53 13.07 -51.57
N ASP A 130 -0.46 13.96 -51.50
CA ASP A 130 -0.84 14.86 -52.61
C ASP A 130 0.35 15.75 -53.06
N ILE A 131 1.12 16.28 -52.10
CA ILE A 131 2.34 17.07 -52.36
C ILE A 131 3.43 16.21 -53.02
N GLU A 132 3.64 14.98 -52.56
CA GLU A 132 4.66 14.09 -53.12
C GLU A 132 4.27 13.61 -54.53
N GLU A 133 2.98 13.35 -54.80
CA GLU A 133 2.47 13.09 -56.16
C GLU A 133 2.67 14.28 -57.09
N ALA A 134 2.32 15.50 -56.65
CA ALA A 134 2.54 16.72 -57.43
C ALA A 134 4.02 16.96 -57.74
N LYS A 135 4.90 16.76 -56.76
CA LYS A 135 6.35 16.89 -56.91
C LYS A 135 6.94 15.86 -57.86
N ASN A 136 6.46 14.62 -57.82
CA ASN A 136 6.87 13.57 -58.77
C ASN A 136 6.36 13.87 -60.20
N TYR A 137 5.17 14.43 -60.35
CA TYR A 137 4.65 14.89 -61.64
C TYR A 137 5.48 16.04 -62.22
N GLU A 138 5.84 17.05 -61.42
CA GLU A 138 6.74 18.13 -61.87
C GLU A 138 8.13 17.59 -62.21
N ALA A 139 8.71 16.71 -61.40
CA ALA A 139 10.00 16.08 -61.67
C ALA A 139 10.00 15.30 -63.01
N ALA A 140 8.95 14.53 -63.29
CA ALA A 140 8.78 13.82 -64.55
C ALA A 140 8.65 14.78 -65.75
N LYS A 141 7.90 15.88 -65.59
CA LYS A 141 7.76 16.92 -66.62
C LYS A 141 9.08 17.64 -66.90
N SER A 142 9.83 18.00 -65.85
CA SER A 142 11.17 18.59 -65.99
C SER A 142 12.17 17.64 -66.64
N GLN A 143 12.11 16.34 -66.32
CA GLN A 143 12.93 15.33 -66.98
C GLN A 143 12.59 15.18 -68.47
N SER A 144 11.30 15.13 -68.83
CA SER A 144 10.87 15.07 -70.25
C SER A 144 11.39 16.28 -71.04
N ALA A 145 11.27 17.49 -70.48
CA ALA A 145 11.77 18.71 -71.13
C ALA A 145 13.32 18.72 -71.25
N LEU A 146 14.04 18.13 -70.28
CA LEU A 146 15.49 17.97 -70.34
C LEU A 146 15.88 16.97 -71.44
N ASP A 147 15.19 15.84 -71.53
CA ASP A 147 15.43 14.80 -72.54
C ASP A 147 15.12 15.32 -73.96
N GLU A 148 14.00 16.03 -74.13
CA GLU A 148 13.65 16.75 -75.37
C GLU A 148 14.75 17.75 -75.77
N MET A 149 15.25 18.55 -74.82
CA MET A 149 16.34 19.51 -75.08
C MET A 149 17.67 18.80 -75.42
N GLN A 150 17.96 17.65 -74.81
CA GLN A 150 19.12 16.82 -75.18
C GLN A 150 18.99 16.23 -76.60
N VAL A 151 17.78 15.86 -77.03
CA VAL A 151 17.51 15.42 -78.41
C VAL A 151 17.72 16.59 -79.37
N GLN A 152 17.12 17.75 -79.11
CA GLN A 152 17.32 18.97 -79.92
C GLN A 152 18.80 19.37 -80.04
N PHE A 153 19.57 19.28 -78.94
CA PHE A 153 21.02 19.54 -78.96
C PHE A 153 21.78 18.51 -79.82
N ARG A 154 21.39 17.22 -79.77
CA ARG A 154 21.98 16.17 -80.59
C ARG A 154 21.69 16.36 -82.08
N GLU A 155 20.44 16.66 -82.44
CA GLU A 155 20.02 16.98 -83.81
C GLU A 155 20.77 18.20 -84.35
N THR A 156 20.86 19.27 -83.56
CA THR A 156 21.63 20.49 -83.90
C THR A 156 23.11 20.16 -84.10
N LYS A 157 23.70 19.35 -83.23
CA LYS A 157 25.10 18.90 -83.36
C LYS A 157 25.33 18.07 -84.62
N GLU A 158 24.40 17.20 -85.01
CA GLU A 158 24.48 16.45 -86.27
C GLU A 158 24.35 17.36 -87.50
N LEU A 159 23.49 18.38 -87.46
CA LEU A 159 23.37 19.37 -88.53
C LEU A 159 24.66 20.18 -88.69
N LEU A 160 25.25 20.65 -87.59
CA LEU A 160 26.53 21.36 -87.60
C LEU A 160 27.69 20.49 -88.12
N VAL A 161 27.68 19.18 -87.84
CA VAL A 161 28.65 18.24 -88.44
C VAL A 161 28.45 18.13 -89.95
N LYS A 162 27.21 17.99 -90.44
CA LYS A 162 26.89 17.95 -91.88
C LYS A 162 27.28 19.25 -92.59
N GLU A 163 27.08 20.40 -91.96
CA GLU A 163 27.50 21.71 -92.47
C GLU A 163 29.03 21.87 -92.47
N ARG A 164 29.71 21.41 -91.43
CA ARG A 164 31.19 21.37 -91.41
C ARG A 164 31.74 20.46 -92.50
N GLU A 165 31.13 19.30 -92.74
CA GLU A 165 31.52 18.40 -93.84
C GLU A 165 31.28 19.00 -95.22
N SER A 166 30.19 19.75 -95.43
CA SER A 166 29.95 20.43 -96.70
C SER A 166 30.92 21.60 -96.91
N ALA A 167 31.18 22.41 -95.87
CA ALA A 167 32.20 23.45 -95.89
C ALA A 167 33.60 22.89 -96.17
N ASN A 168 33.97 21.75 -95.58
CA ASN A 168 35.26 21.10 -95.82
C ASN A 168 35.39 20.57 -97.26
N LYS A 169 34.29 20.05 -97.86
CA LYS A 169 34.25 19.70 -99.29
C LYS A 169 34.39 20.92 -100.20
N VAL A 170 33.84 22.08 -99.81
CA VAL A 170 34.06 23.35 -100.52
C VAL A 170 35.52 23.80 -100.39
N ALA A 171 36.12 23.70 -99.20
CA ALA A 171 37.55 24.01 -99.01
C ALA A 171 38.46 23.10 -99.85
N GLU A 172 38.18 21.79 -99.96
CA GLU A 172 38.87 20.91 -100.90
C GLU A 172 38.71 21.35 -102.37
N GLN A 173 37.52 21.83 -102.77
CA GLN A 173 37.31 22.35 -104.12
C GLN A 173 38.08 23.65 -104.36
N VAL A 174 38.18 24.54 -103.36
CA VAL A 174 39.00 25.75 -103.41
C VAL A 174 40.48 25.38 -103.56
N LEU A 175 41.02 24.47 -102.74
CA LEU A 175 42.41 23.99 -102.87
C LEU A 175 42.69 23.35 -104.25
N ARG A 176 41.71 22.62 -104.82
CA ARG A 176 41.83 22.08 -106.18
C ARG A 176 41.80 23.18 -107.25
N ALA A 177 41.03 24.24 -107.05
CA ALA A 177 40.98 25.41 -107.94
C ALA A 177 42.25 26.26 -107.82
N GLU A 178 42.82 26.40 -106.63
CA GLU A 178 44.12 27.03 -106.37
C GLU A 178 45.23 26.24 -107.08
N GLY A 179 45.25 24.92 -106.96
CA GLY A 179 46.14 24.06 -107.77
C GLY A 179 45.85 24.06 -109.29
N VAL A 180 44.69 24.56 -109.74
CA VAL A 180 44.46 24.90 -111.17
C VAL A 180 45.07 26.27 -111.48
N ALA A 181 44.93 27.26 -110.59
CA ALA A 181 45.54 28.58 -110.73
C ALA A 181 47.08 28.49 -110.78
N ASP A 182 47.71 27.65 -109.96
CA ASP A 182 49.17 27.39 -110.01
C ASP A 182 49.59 26.82 -111.38
N ARG A 183 48.81 25.88 -111.94
CA ARG A 183 49.05 25.36 -113.30
C ARG A 183 48.84 26.42 -114.37
N VAL A 184 47.89 27.35 -114.18
CA VAL A 184 47.70 28.49 -115.09
C VAL A 184 48.87 29.48 -114.97
N ALA A 185 49.38 29.74 -113.76
CA ALA A 185 50.56 30.55 -113.53
C ALA A 185 51.80 29.93 -114.20
N GLU A 186 52.02 28.62 -114.08
CA GLU A 186 53.11 27.91 -114.78
C GLU A 186 52.96 27.99 -116.32
N GLN A 187 51.73 27.93 -116.84
CA GLN A 187 51.47 28.14 -118.27
C GLN A 187 51.71 29.60 -118.69
N VAL A 188 51.41 30.58 -117.84
CA VAL A 188 51.77 32.00 -118.06
C VAL A 188 53.29 32.15 -118.09
N SER A 189 54.04 31.56 -117.15
CA SER A 189 55.51 31.57 -117.18
C SER A 189 56.08 30.92 -118.45
N ARG A 190 55.43 29.88 -118.98
CA ARG A 190 55.78 29.26 -120.28
C ARG A 190 55.45 30.14 -121.48
N VAL A 191 54.42 30.98 -121.39
CA VAL A 191 54.05 31.99 -122.41
C VAL A 191 54.97 33.20 -122.35
N GLU A 192 55.36 33.68 -121.15
CA GLU A 192 56.39 34.70 -120.98
C GLU A 192 57.73 34.22 -121.56
N GLY A 193 58.17 33.02 -121.21
CA GLY A 193 59.35 32.41 -121.82
C GLY A 193 59.20 32.13 -123.33
N ALA A 194 57.97 32.15 -123.89
CA ALA A 194 57.75 32.13 -125.33
C ALA A 194 57.76 33.53 -125.95
N ALA A 195 57.33 34.56 -125.23
CA ALA A 195 57.46 35.96 -125.62
C ALA A 195 58.93 36.39 -125.69
N ASP A 196 59.78 35.95 -124.77
CA ASP A 196 61.24 36.19 -124.83
C ASP A 196 61.87 35.59 -126.10
N ARG A 197 61.44 34.39 -126.50
CA ARG A 197 61.86 33.75 -127.76
C ARG A 197 61.29 34.43 -129.01
N VAL A 198 60.22 35.21 -128.90
CA VAL A 198 59.72 36.07 -129.99
C VAL A 198 60.51 37.38 -130.03
N ALA A 199 60.87 37.97 -128.88
CA ALA A 199 61.77 39.13 -128.81
C ALA A 199 63.17 38.84 -129.41
N GLU A 200 63.69 37.63 -129.21
CA GLU A 200 64.95 37.16 -129.82
C GLU A 200 64.84 36.91 -131.34
N GLN A 201 63.62 36.69 -131.88
CA GLN A 201 63.39 36.56 -133.33
C GLN A 201 63.15 37.91 -134.03
N VAL A 202 62.67 38.93 -133.32
CA VAL A 202 62.50 40.29 -133.85
C VAL A 202 63.84 41.01 -134.02
N SER A 203 64.84 40.70 -133.18
CA SER A 203 66.19 41.28 -133.24
C SER A 203 67.06 40.80 -134.43
N ARG A 204 66.51 40.00 -135.36
CA ARG A 204 67.21 39.50 -136.57
C ARG A 204 66.67 40.02 -137.91
N VAL A 205 65.67 40.90 -137.92
CA VAL A 205 65.18 41.58 -139.14
C VAL A 205 64.85 43.05 -138.86
N GLU A 206 65.86 43.82 -138.47
CA GLU A 206 65.81 45.29 -138.63
C GLU A 206 67.19 45.82 -139.02
N GLY A 207 67.40 45.94 -140.33
CA GLY A 207 68.68 46.24 -140.95
C GLY A 207 68.52 46.80 -142.37
N ALA A 208 67.47 47.59 -142.62
CA ALA A 208 67.35 48.44 -143.79
C ALA A 208 66.27 49.53 -143.61
N ALA A 209 66.70 50.80 -143.75
CA ALA A 209 65.90 52.00 -144.04
C ALA A 209 64.89 52.51 -142.99
N ASP A 210 64.68 53.83 -142.81
CA ASP A 210 65.57 55.00 -142.99
C ASP A 210 64.89 56.25 -142.38
N LYS A 211 65.67 57.30 -142.04
CA LYS A 211 65.26 58.66 -141.59
C LYS A 211 64.54 58.76 -140.22
N VAL A 212 65.17 59.29 -139.14
CA VAL A 212 65.65 60.68 -138.89
C VAL A 212 64.47 61.67 -138.75
N VAL A 213 64.05 62.03 -137.52
CA VAL A 213 64.36 63.24 -136.72
C VAL A 213 63.72 63.05 -135.31
N GLU A 214 64.22 63.46 -134.13
CA GLU A 214 65.53 63.99 -133.67
C GLU A 214 65.71 63.80 -132.13
N GLN A 215 66.97 63.60 -131.70
CA GLN A 215 67.72 64.21 -130.57
C GLN A 215 66.95 64.67 -129.28
N VAL A 216 67.14 64.12 -128.04
CA VAL A 216 68.34 64.08 -127.14
C VAL A 216 68.58 65.40 -126.35
N PRO A 217 68.93 65.43 -125.03
CA PRO A 217 68.65 64.51 -123.89
C PRO A 217 68.48 65.25 -122.50
N LEU A 218 68.90 64.59 -121.41
CA LEU A 218 69.08 64.99 -119.98
C LEU A 218 67.92 64.57 -119.06
N ALA A 219 68.01 63.55 -118.18
CA ALA A 219 69.09 63.01 -117.33
C ALA A 219 69.35 63.79 -116.02
N GLU A 220 68.65 63.36 -114.96
CA GLU A 220 68.89 63.47 -113.50
C GLU A 220 67.54 63.07 -112.83
N ALA A 221 67.44 62.38 -111.69
CA ALA A 221 68.43 61.69 -110.88
C ALA A 221 67.77 60.53 -110.10
N PHE A 222 68.61 59.56 -109.72
CA PHE A 222 68.66 58.82 -108.45
C PHE A 222 67.37 58.68 -107.59
N VAL A 223 66.85 57.47 -107.31
CA VAL A 223 67.43 56.33 -106.53
C VAL A 223 67.13 56.41 -105.03
N ASP A 224 66.83 55.23 -104.44
CA ASP A 224 66.79 54.91 -103.00
C ASP A 224 65.66 55.57 -102.17
N LYS A 225 65.15 55.01 -101.06
CA LYS A 225 65.22 53.70 -100.32
C LYS A 225 63.99 53.73 -99.39
N VAL A 226 63.25 52.68 -99.01
CA VAL A 226 63.53 51.24 -98.82
C VAL A 226 64.67 50.96 -97.84
N ALA A 227 64.68 51.66 -96.70
CA ALA A 227 65.23 51.16 -95.44
C ALA A 227 64.39 51.78 -94.31
N GLU A 228 63.90 51.06 -93.30
CA GLU A 228 64.14 49.68 -92.87
C GLU A 228 62.76 49.00 -92.71
N GLN A 229 62.47 47.84 -93.32
CA GLN A 229 63.01 46.49 -93.02
C GLN A 229 62.63 46.07 -91.58
N VAL A 230 61.90 44.95 -91.44
CA VAL A 230 62.44 43.64 -90.96
C VAL A 230 62.55 43.59 -89.43
N SER A 231 62.07 42.56 -88.74
CA SER A 231 61.31 41.36 -89.14
C SER A 231 60.88 40.62 -87.88
N ARG A 232 59.95 39.66 -88.06
CA ARG A 232 59.73 38.49 -87.19
C ARG A 232 59.30 38.83 -85.75
N ALA A 233 58.00 38.71 -85.47
CA ALA A 233 57.31 37.44 -85.23
C ALA A 233 57.61 36.88 -83.83
N GLU A 234 56.58 36.90 -82.97
CA GLU A 234 56.04 35.71 -82.30
C GLU A 234 54.84 36.12 -81.42
N GLY A 235 53.87 35.21 -81.26
CA GLY A 235 53.01 35.16 -80.07
C GLY A 235 51.72 36.01 -80.06
N ALA A 236 50.60 35.33 -80.29
CA ALA A 236 49.25 35.54 -79.69
C ALA A 236 48.52 36.89 -79.97
N ALA A 237 47.26 36.94 -80.43
CA ALA A 237 46.04 36.27 -79.93
C ALA A 237 45.72 36.67 -78.47
N ASP A 238 44.54 37.18 -78.09
CA ASP A 238 43.23 37.16 -78.74
C ASP A 238 42.44 38.47 -78.52
N THR A 239 41.49 38.75 -79.43
CA THR A 239 40.43 39.75 -79.20
C THR A 239 39.08 39.13 -79.52
N VAL A 240 38.21 39.05 -78.50
CA VAL A 240 36.82 38.58 -78.54
C VAL A 240 36.65 37.07 -78.84
N VAL A 241 36.22 36.29 -77.85
CA VAL A 241 34.82 35.85 -77.76
C VAL A 241 34.52 35.34 -76.35
N GLU A 242 33.43 35.88 -75.83
CA GLU A 242 32.47 35.31 -74.89
C GLU A 242 32.60 33.84 -74.44
N GLN A 243 32.44 33.68 -73.12
CA GLN A 243 31.76 32.57 -72.41
C GLN A 243 32.56 31.37 -71.85
N VAL A 244 32.70 31.45 -70.52
CA VAL A 244 32.29 30.43 -69.51
C VAL A 244 33.32 29.38 -69.05
N THR A 245 33.15 28.99 -67.77
CA THR A 245 33.94 28.08 -66.90
C THR A 245 35.19 28.70 -66.24
N ASN A 246 35.44 28.55 -64.92
CA ASN A 246 34.70 27.82 -63.88
C ASN A 246 34.89 28.40 -62.45
N ALA A 247 34.26 27.74 -61.48
CA ALA A 247 34.12 28.11 -60.06
C ALA A 247 35.41 28.03 -59.21
N GLU A 248 35.23 28.24 -57.89
CA GLU A 248 36.23 28.29 -56.79
C GLU A 248 37.06 29.59 -56.71
N GLY A 249 37.20 30.27 -55.57
CA GLY A 249 36.54 30.07 -54.27
C GLY A 249 37.08 31.03 -53.19
N ALA A 250 36.21 31.40 -52.24
CA ALA A 250 36.48 32.00 -50.91
C ALA A 250 37.15 33.40 -50.78
N ALA A 251 36.37 34.30 -50.13
CA ALA A 251 36.79 35.37 -49.20
C ALA A 251 37.60 36.58 -49.76
N ASP A 252 37.53 37.80 -49.22
CA ASP A 252 36.95 38.28 -47.94
C ASP A 252 36.56 39.79 -48.02
N LYS A 253 35.90 40.30 -46.96
CA LYS A 253 35.72 41.73 -46.57
C LYS A 253 34.59 42.57 -47.21
N VAL A 254 33.41 42.46 -46.58
CA VAL A 254 32.75 43.50 -45.76
C VAL A 254 33.04 44.99 -46.08
N VAL A 255 31.99 45.81 -46.32
CA VAL A 255 31.62 47.04 -45.54
C VAL A 255 30.47 47.82 -46.23
N GLU A 256 29.36 47.98 -45.49
CA GLU A 256 28.39 49.09 -45.40
C GLU A 256 27.71 49.81 -46.61
N GLN A 257 26.36 49.76 -46.55
CA GLN A 257 25.39 50.88 -46.54
C GLN A 257 25.22 51.78 -47.80
N VAL A 258 24.08 51.74 -48.55
CA VAL A 258 22.74 52.37 -48.30
C VAL A 258 22.75 53.92 -48.54
N PRO A 259 21.71 54.63 -49.09
CA PRO A 259 20.34 54.26 -49.54
C PRO A 259 19.83 54.84 -50.91
N ARG A 260 18.57 54.47 -51.27
CA ARG A 260 17.39 55.33 -51.59
C ARG A 260 16.84 55.48 -53.02
N ALA A 261 15.51 55.65 -53.05
CA ALA A 261 14.58 56.06 -54.13
C ALA A 261 14.40 55.02 -55.25
N GLU A 262 13.28 54.28 -55.29
CA GLU A 262 11.92 54.70 -55.72
C GLU A 262 11.80 54.97 -57.23
N GLY A 263 10.95 54.19 -57.91
CA GLY A 263 10.35 54.59 -59.19
C GLY A 263 10.44 53.57 -60.34
N ALA A 264 9.53 52.57 -60.34
CA ALA A 264 8.88 51.96 -61.52
C ALA A 264 9.76 51.28 -62.63
N VAL A 265 9.35 50.19 -63.29
CA VAL A 265 8.16 49.32 -63.21
C VAL A 265 8.46 47.98 -63.92
N ALA A 266 7.68 46.95 -63.60
CA ALA A 266 7.50 45.67 -64.33
C ALA A 266 8.68 44.67 -64.42
N GLY A 267 8.46 43.47 -63.85
CA GLY A 267 9.20 42.27 -64.25
C GLY A 267 9.32 41.16 -63.21
N GLN A 268 8.22 40.45 -62.92
CA GLN A 268 8.20 39.09 -62.32
C GLN A 268 8.78 38.91 -60.89
N VAL A 269 7.93 38.55 -59.90
CA VAL A 269 7.97 37.29 -59.12
C VAL A 269 6.73 37.27 -58.20
N PRO A 270 5.72 36.41 -58.43
CA PRO A 270 4.56 36.28 -57.53
C PRO A 270 4.83 35.50 -56.23
N MET A 271 5.87 34.67 -56.17
CA MET A 271 6.05 33.69 -55.10
C MET A 271 6.48 34.25 -53.74
N GLY A 272 7.18 35.39 -53.70
CA GLY A 272 7.74 35.93 -52.45
C GLY A 272 6.67 36.32 -51.42
N HIS A 273 5.60 36.98 -51.89
CA HIS A 273 4.54 37.48 -51.00
C HIS A 273 3.68 36.35 -50.41
N GLU A 274 3.47 35.26 -51.16
CA GLU A 274 2.66 34.14 -50.70
C GLU A 274 3.43 33.27 -49.68
N LEU A 275 4.73 33.07 -49.89
CA LEU A 275 5.61 32.36 -48.96
C LEU A 275 5.81 33.18 -47.66
N LEU A 276 5.96 34.50 -47.77
CA LEU A 276 6.01 35.42 -46.63
C LEU A 276 4.69 35.42 -45.83
N ASN A 277 3.53 35.41 -46.51
CA ASN A 277 2.23 35.30 -45.85
C ASN A 277 2.06 33.96 -45.11
N LYS A 278 2.51 32.84 -45.71
CA LYS A 278 2.51 31.52 -45.06
C LYS A 278 3.41 31.50 -43.82
N LEU A 279 4.64 32.01 -43.91
CA LEU A 279 5.55 32.16 -42.77
C LEU A 279 4.97 33.07 -41.67
N THR A 280 4.25 34.13 -42.03
CA THR A 280 3.63 35.05 -41.07
C THR A 280 2.49 34.36 -40.33
N ALA A 281 1.62 33.64 -41.05
CA ALA A 281 0.52 32.87 -40.46
C ALA A 281 1.01 31.69 -39.59
N GLU A 282 2.12 31.04 -39.97
CA GLU A 282 2.77 30.03 -39.11
C GLU A 282 3.39 30.65 -37.86
N ASN A 283 4.06 31.81 -37.97
CA ASN A 283 4.56 32.53 -36.80
C ASN A 283 3.43 32.93 -35.85
N GLU A 284 2.28 33.39 -36.36
CA GLU A 284 1.11 33.70 -35.52
C GLU A 284 0.54 32.44 -34.84
N LYS A 285 0.42 31.32 -35.55
CA LYS A 285 0.01 30.03 -34.98
C LYS A 285 0.99 29.53 -33.91
N LEU A 286 2.29 29.62 -34.15
CA LEU A 286 3.33 29.27 -33.19
C LEU A 286 3.25 30.18 -31.96
N LYS A 287 3.03 31.49 -32.13
CA LYS A 287 2.80 32.44 -31.03
C LYS A 287 1.58 32.05 -30.18
N PHE A 288 0.48 31.67 -30.82
CA PHE A 288 -0.72 31.20 -30.12
C PHE A 288 -0.48 29.88 -29.37
N LEU A 289 0.26 28.95 -29.98
CA LEU A 289 0.62 27.68 -29.36
C LEU A 289 1.56 27.89 -28.15
N VAL A 290 2.57 28.76 -28.28
CA VAL A 290 3.47 29.15 -27.18
C VAL A 290 2.68 29.78 -26.04
N ASN A 291 1.85 30.79 -26.29
CA ASN A 291 1.00 31.39 -25.25
C ASN A 291 0.07 30.35 -24.59
N SER A 292 -0.45 29.38 -25.36
CA SER A 292 -1.29 28.30 -24.82
C SER A 292 -0.50 27.25 -24.02
N LEU A 293 0.78 27.05 -24.31
CA LEU A 293 1.67 26.17 -23.55
C LEU A 293 2.16 26.85 -22.27
N GLU A 294 2.53 28.13 -22.35
CA GLU A 294 2.92 28.98 -21.22
C GLU A 294 1.79 29.04 -20.18
N LYS A 295 0.56 29.38 -20.60
CA LYS A 295 -0.62 29.31 -19.72
C LYS A 295 -0.85 27.92 -19.11
N ARG A 296 -0.59 26.85 -19.85
CA ARG A 296 -0.70 25.47 -19.32
C ARG A 296 0.38 25.16 -18.28
N ILE A 297 1.59 25.70 -18.45
CA ILE A 297 2.68 25.59 -17.48
C ILE A 297 2.25 26.29 -16.18
N ASP A 298 1.81 27.55 -16.25
CA ASP A 298 1.30 28.30 -15.10
C ASP A 298 0.17 27.56 -14.36
N GLU A 299 -0.80 27.02 -15.11
CA GLU A 299 -1.90 26.22 -14.55
C GLU A 299 -1.42 24.92 -13.88
N THR A 300 -0.35 24.29 -14.37
CA THR A 300 0.23 23.09 -13.74
C THR A 300 1.11 23.42 -12.53
N GLU A 301 1.89 24.50 -12.59
CA GLU A 301 2.73 24.96 -11.49
C GLU A 301 1.87 25.39 -10.30
N LYS A 302 0.80 26.16 -10.55
CA LYS A 302 -0.17 26.52 -9.52
C LYS A 302 -0.81 25.31 -8.86
N LYS A 303 -1.23 24.29 -9.63
CA LYS A 303 -1.81 23.05 -9.08
C LYS A 303 -0.79 22.23 -8.29
N TYR A 304 0.46 22.20 -8.73
CA TYR A 304 1.54 21.57 -7.98
C TYR A 304 1.74 22.27 -6.64
N GLU A 305 1.75 23.60 -6.62
CA GLU A 305 1.92 24.37 -5.38
C GLU A 305 0.73 24.27 -4.42
N GLU A 306 -0.52 24.25 -4.93
CA GLU A 306 -1.72 23.95 -4.13
C GLU A 306 -1.67 22.53 -3.54
N THR A 307 -1.22 21.54 -4.33
CA THR A 307 -1.05 20.15 -3.87
C THR A 307 0.06 20.04 -2.82
N ASN A 308 1.17 20.75 -3.00
CA ASN A 308 2.28 20.77 -2.05
C ASN A 308 1.84 21.37 -0.70
N LYS A 309 1.14 22.52 -0.71
CA LYS A 309 0.57 23.13 0.50
C LYS A 309 -0.38 22.19 1.24
N LEU A 310 -1.28 21.52 0.52
CA LEU A 310 -2.18 20.51 1.12
C LEU A 310 -1.40 19.32 1.71
N SER A 311 -0.28 18.92 1.11
CA SER A 311 0.59 17.86 1.64
C SER A 311 1.34 18.28 2.91
N GLU A 312 1.80 19.52 2.99
CA GLU A 312 2.45 20.11 4.17
C GLU A 312 1.46 20.26 5.33
N GLU A 313 0.22 20.69 5.06
CA GLU A 313 -0.85 20.75 6.06
C GLU A 313 -1.21 19.35 6.60
N ARG A 314 -1.33 18.35 5.72
CA ARG A 314 -1.54 16.94 6.11
C ARG A 314 -0.40 16.41 6.96
N LEU A 315 0.86 16.71 6.61
CA LEU A 315 2.03 16.32 7.41
C LEU A 315 2.02 16.98 8.79
N LYS A 316 1.69 18.28 8.87
CA LYS A 316 1.55 19.01 10.13
C LYS A 316 0.48 18.39 11.04
N HIS A 317 -0.68 18.04 10.48
CA HIS A 317 -1.73 17.35 11.24
C HIS A 317 -1.32 15.94 11.69
N ALA A 318 -0.56 15.19 10.88
CA ALA A 318 -0.01 13.90 11.27
C ALA A 318 0.96 14.03 12.46
N LEU A 319 1.90 14.99 12.41
CA LEU A 319 2.84 15.26 13.51
C LEU A 319 2.14 15.72 14.80
N GLU A 320 1.07 16.51 14.70
CA GLU A 320 0.26 16.91 15.86
C GLU A 320 -0.49 15.70 16.46
N ALA A 321 -1.00 14.79 15.63
CA ALA A 321 -1.63 13.55 16.08
C ALA A 321 -0.62 12.60 16.74
N GLU A 322 0.59 12.44 16.18
CA GLU A 322 1.67 11.66 16.80
C GLU A 322 2.06 12.22 18.17
N SER A 323 2.20 13.54 18.29
CA SER A 323 2.47 14.22 19.58
C SER A 323 1.37 13.92 20.62
N LYS A 324 0.09 14.00 20.24
CA LYS A 324 -1.05 13.63 21.11
C LYS A 324 -1.02 12.14 21.49
N ILE A 325 -0.67 11.25 20.58
CA ILE A 325 -0.53 9.81 20.87
C ILE A 325 0.61 9.57 21.87
N ILE A 326 1.75 10.23 21.72
CA ILE A 326 2.88 10.15 22.67
C ILE A 326 2.48 10.67 24.05
N GLN A 327 1.76 11.80 24.12
CA GLN A 327 1.26 12.36 25.37
C GLN A 327 0.27 11.41 26.07
N LEU A 328 -0.73 10.90 25.34
CA LEU A 328 -1.70 9.93 25.85
C LEU A 328 -1.03 8.63 26.32
N LYS A 329 -0.03 8.14 25.58
CA LYS A 329 0.76 6.97 25.97
C LYS A 329 1.54 7.20 27.27
N THR A 330 2.07 8.41 27.47
CA THR A 330 2.79 8.79 28.69
C THR A 330 1.86 8.86 29.90
N GLU A 331 0.68 9.49 29.75
CA GLU A 331 -0.32 9.53 30.83
C GLU A 331 -0.93 8.14 31.10
N MET A 332 -1.12 7.29 30.08
CA MET A 332 -1.54 5.90 30.25
C MET A 332 -0.55 5.11 31.08
N GLN A 333 0.75 5.17 30.77
CA GLN A 333 1.80 4.52 31.56
C GLN A 333 1.83 5.03 33.01
N ARG A 334 1.64 6.33 33.21
CA ARG A 334 1.56 6.93 34.56
C ARG A 334 0.32 6.49 35.35
N LEU A 335 -0.79 6.21 34.67
CA LEU A 335 -1.99 5.63 35.29
C LEU A 335 -1.80 4.14 35.60
N GLU A 336 -1.15 3.38 34.71
CA GLU A 336 -0.77 1.97 34.96
C GLU A 336 0.15 1.85 36.18
N GLU A 337 1.15 2.72 36.32
CA GLU A 337 2.01 2.78 37.50
C GLU A 337 1.21 3.05 38.79
N LYS A 338 0.31 4.05 38.79
CA LYS A 338 -0.56 4.33 39.94
C LYS A 338 -1.51 3.17 40.28
N ILE A 339 -2.01 2.44 39.28
CA ILE A 339 -2.84 1.25 39.50
C ILE A 339 -2.01 0.15 40.15
N SER A 340 -0.79 -0.10 39.66
CA SER A 340 0.14 -1.06 40.28
C SER A 340 0.48 -0.69 41.73
N ASP A 341 0.76 0.59 42.01
CA ASP A 341 0.97 1.07 43.38
C ASP A 341 -0.25 0.79 44.26
N LEU A 342 -1.46 1.13 43.78
CA LEU A 342 -2.71 0.86 44.51
C LEU A 342 -2.96 -0.65 44.73
N GLU A 343 -2.71 -1.50 43.73
CA GLU A 343 -2.83 -2.95 43.86
C GLU A 343 -1.85 -3.51 44.91
N THR A 344 -0.60 -3.04 44.95
CA THR A 344 0.35 -3.45 46.00
C THR A 344 -0.09 -2.97 47.39
N THR A 345 -0.64 -1.75 47.52
CA THR A 345 -1.15 -1.29 48.82
C THR A 345 -2.38 -2.06 49.30
N ASP A 346 -3.32 -2.42 48.41
CA ASP A 346 -4.45 -3.30 48.76
C ASP A 346 -3.96 -4.70 49.17
N GLN A 347 -2.95 -5.23 48.48
CA GLN A 347 -2.37 -6.53 48.81
C GLN A 347 -1.65 -6.53 50.16
N ILE A 348 -0.92 -5.46 50.50
CA ILE A 348 -0.32 -5.24 51.82
C ILE A 348 -1.41 -5.08 52.90
N LEU A 349 -2.46 -4.30 52.65
CA LEU A 349 -3.59 -4.12 53.57
C LEU A 349 -4.29 -5.46 53.87
N ARG A 350 -4.52 -6.31 52.87
CA ARG A 350 -5.06 -7.67 53.05
C ARG A 350 -4.12 -8.55 53.87
N GLN A 351 -2.81 -8.51 53.59
CA GLN A 351 -1.81 -9.27 54.33
C GLN A 351 -1.72 -8.80 55.80
N GLN A 352 -1.82 -7.49 56.03
CA GLN A 352 -1.82 -6.90 57.37
C GLN A 352 -3.12 -7.21 58.13
N ALA A 353 -4.27 -7.26 57.46
CA ALA A 353 -5.54 -7.71 58.05
C ALA A 353 -5.49 -9.20 58.47
N LEU A 354 -4.83 -10.05 57.67
CA LEU A 354 -4.57 -11.46 58.00
C LEU A 354 -3.65 -11.62 59.22
N ILE A 355 -2.61 -10.78 59.34
CA ILE A 355 -1.68 -10.80 60.47
C ILE A 355 -2.32 -10.24 61.75
N ASN A 356 -3.23 -9.26 61.63
CA ASN A 356 -3.88 -8.60 62.76
C ASN A 356 -5.10 -9.36 63.34
N HIS A 357 -5.39 -10.59 62.89
CA HIS A 357 -6.39 -11.43 63.55
C HIS A 357 -5.87 -11.94 64.91
N PRO A 358 -6.59 -11.70 66.04
CA PRO A 358 -6.07 -11.96 67.38
C PRO A 358 -6.12 -13.44 67.75
N ALA A 359 -5.09 -14.20 67.38
CA ALA A 359 -4.78 -15.53 67.94
C ALA A 359 -3.96 -15.38 69.24
N GLY A 360 -4.40 -16.05 70.30
CA GLY A 360 -4.05 -15.68 71.67
C GLY A 360 -2.60 -15.86 72.17
N LYS A 361 -2.24 -14.91 73.05
CA LYS A 361 -1.35 -14.98 74.23
C LYS A 361 0.18 -14.90 74.07
N ALA A 362 0.70 -13.95 74.86
CA ALA A 362 1.92 -13.97 75.69
C ALA A 362 3.18 -13.24 75.19
N SER A 363 3.74 -12.41 76.10
CA SER A 363 4.99 -11.63 76.00
C SER A 363 5.01 -10.53 74.92
N GLY A 364 5.59 -9.35 75.11
CA GLY A 364 6.28 -8.77 76.28
C GLY A 364 7.31 -7.72 75.82
N HIS A 365 7.44 -6.60 76.53
CA HIS A 365 8.53 -5.61 76.45
C HIS A 365 8.54 -4.54 75.31
N LEU A 366 7.92 -3.39 75.59
CA LEU A 366 8.50 -2.02 75.65
C LEU A 366 9.81 -1.68 74.87
N VAL A 367 9.82 -0.53 74.15
CA VAL A 367 10.78 0.63 74.22
C VAL A 367 11.00 1.38 72.86
N GLN A 368 10.71 2.71 72.86
CA GLN A 368 11.25 3.89 72.10
C GLN A 368 11.34 3.88 70.53
N THR A 369 10.99 4.95 69.78
CA THR A 369 11.36 6.40 69.78
C THR A 369 12.82 6.62 69.31
N THR A 370 13.14 7.25 68.17
CA THR A 370 13.16 8.71 67.85
C THR A 370 13.10 8.93 66.32
N GLN A 371 12.34 9.88 65.77
CA GLN A 371 12.64 11.32 65.53
C GLN A 371 13.75 11.67 64.50
N THR A 372 13.28 12.25 63.37
CA THR A 372 13.72 13.51 62.70
C THR A 372 15.17 13.74 62.22
N ALA A 373 15.33 14.18 60.96
CA ALA A 373 15.54 15.61 60.61
C ALA A 373 15.70 15.85 59.08
N ARG A 374 15.32 17.05 58.62
CA ARG A 374 15.67 17.61 57.29
C ARG A 374 17.10 18.17 57.29
N ASN A 375 17.70 18.30 56.10
CA ASN A 375 18.22 19.60 55.63
C ASN A 375 18.55 19.59 54.13
N ASP A 376 18.44 20.77 53.51
CA ASP A 376 18.59 21.04 52.08
C ASP A 376 20.02 21.49 51.72
N GLN A 377 20.57 21.08 50.56
CA GLN A 377 21.04 21.95 49.47
C GLN A 377 21.44 21.10 48.21
N PRO A 378 21.40 21.64 46.96
CA PRO A 378 21.56 20.88 45.71
C PRO A 378 23.04 20.91 45.19
N PRO A 379 23.45 20.12 44.17
CA PRO A 379 23.13 20.40 42.76
C PRO A 379 22.91 19.19 41.82
N GLU A 380 22.44 19.50 40.60
CA GLU A 380 22.62 18.83 39.30
C GLU A 380 23.16 17.37 39.24
N ALA A 381 22.29 16.40 38.89
CA ALA A 381 22.62 15.19 38.09
C ALA A 381 21.36 14.29 37.83
N GLN A 382 20.32 14.79 37.14
CA GLN A 382 19.07 14.02 36.95
C GLN A 382 18.92 13.30 35.58
N SER A 383 19.90 13.33 34.67
CA SER A 383 19.81 12.59 33.40
C SER A 383 20.27 11.12 33.52
N ALA A 384 21.30 10.83 34.33
CA ALA A 384 21.88 9.50 34.43
C ALA A 384 21.02 8.50 35.25
N SER A 385 20.24 8.98 36.23
CA SER A 385 19.41 8.12 37.08
C SER A 385 18.14 7.63 36.39
N VAL A 386 17.58 8.43 35.46
CA VAL A 386 16.39 8.06 34.68
C VAL A 386 16.74 6.96 33.67
N ALA A 387 17.83 7.11 32.93
CA ALA A 387 18.29 6.07 31.99
C ALA A 387 18.54 4.72 32.69
N LYS A 388 19.13 4.75 33.89
CA LYS A 388 19.39 3.52 34.67
C LYS A 388 18.11 2.88 35.19
N ARG A 389 17.13 3.66 35.69
CA ARG A 389 15.80 3.16 36.07
C ARG A 389 14.99 2.63 34.88
N PHE A 390 15.07 3.26 33.71
CA PHE A 390 14.42 2.74 32.50
C PHE A 390 15.04 1.41 32.06
N ALA A 391 16.36 1.29 32.05
CA ALA A 391 17.04 0.03 31.74
C ALA A 391 16.72 -1.08 32.76
N GLU A 392 16.67 -0.76 34.06
CA GLU A 392 16.26 -1.71 35.12
C GLU A 392 14.78 -2.10 35.01
N SER A 393 13.88 -1.16 34.68
CA SER A 393 12.45 -1.42 34.45
C SER A 393 12.19 -2.25 33.18
N GLU A 394 12.93 -2.01 32.10
CA GLU A 394 12.85 -2.81 30.88
C GLU A 394 13.48 -4.20 31.06
N SER A 395 14.58 -4.31 31.81
CA SER A 395 15.16 -5.58 32.25
C SER A 395 14.19 -6.36 33.13
N MET A 396 13.49 -5.69 34.07
CA MET A 396 12.48 -6.31 34.92
C MET A 396 11.30 -6.82 34.11
N ARG A 397 10.73 -6.02 33.19
CA ARG A 397 9.67 -6.46 32.27
C ARG A 397 10.12 -7.64 31.38
N LYS A 398 11.32 -7.59 30.81
CA LYS A 398 11.90 -8.72 30.04
C LYS A 398 12.02 -9.97 30.90
N SER A 399 12.56 -9.86 32.11
CA SER A 399 12.67 -10.99 33.06
C SER A 399 11.31 -11.55 33.49
N GLN A 400 10.24 -10.74 33.51
CA GLN A 400 8.89 -11.18 33.86
C GLN A 400 8.23 -11.93 32.69
N ILE A 401 8.43 -11.46 31.46
CA ILE A 401 8.00 -12.16 30.23
C ILE A 401 8.77 -13.48 30.07
N GLU A 402 10.07 -13.49 30.36
CA GLU A 402 10.92 -14.68 30.29
C GLU A 402 10.54 -15.72 31.36
N ARG A 403 10.33 -15.31 32.62
CA ARG A 403 9.75 -16.20 33.65
C ARG A 403 8.36 -16.69 33.28
N GLN A 404 7.50 -15.87 32.64
CA GLN A 404 6.21 -16.34 32.14
C GLN A 404 6.38 -17.43 31.08
N ARG A 405 7.33 -17.27 30.15
CA ARG A 405 7.66 -18.26 29.13
C ARG A 405 8.16 -19.58 29.73
N GLU A 406 9.07 -19.52 30.71
CA GLU A 406 9.56 -20.70 31.44
C GLU A 406 8.42 -21.41 32.22
N ASN A 407 7.52 -20.63 32.84
CA ASN A 407 6.35 -21.17 33.53
C ASN A 407 5.37 -21.85 32.55
N ILE A 408 5.19 -21.30 31.35
CA ILE A 408 4.40 -21.92 30.27
C ILE A 408 5.05 -23.23 29.82
N ASP A 409 6.36 -23.22 29.52
CA ASP A 409 7.07 -24.42 29.06
C ASP A 409 7.08 -25.52 30.15
N THR A 410 7.16 -25.14 31.43
CA THR A 410 7.02 -26.06 32.58
C THR A 410 5.62 -26.64 32.69
N LEU A 411 4.57 -25.82 32.54
CA LEU A 411 3.18 -26.27 32.53
C LEU A 411 2.92 -27.27 31.40
N LEU A 412 3.36 -26.94 30.18
CA LEU A 412 3.22 -27.78 28.99
C LEU A 412 3.89 -29.14 29.21
N LYS A 413 5.13 -29.16 29.74
CA LYS A 413 5.86 -30.39 30.10
C LYS A 413 5.15 -31.23 31.16
N CYS A 414 4.37 -30.62 32.06
CA CYS A 414 3.53 -31.33 33.03
C CYS A 414 2.28 -31.92 32.38
N ILE A 415 1.59 -31.17 31.50
CA ILE A 415 0.37 -31.60 30.80
C ILE A 415 0.65 -32.72 29.78
N THR A 416 1.83 -32.76 29.16
CA THR A 416 2.23 -33.85 28.25
C THR A 416 2.29 -35.21 28.96
N LYS A 417 2.40 -35.22 30.30
CA LYS A 417 2.25 -36.44 31.10
C LYS A 417 0.78 -36.66 31.43
N ASN A 418 0.32 -37.91 31.44
CA ASN A 418 -1.01 -38.23 31.95
C ASN A 418 -1.05 -37.93 33.47
N LEU A 419 -1.62 -36.78 33.85
CA LEU A 419 -1.77 -36.33 35.24
C LEU A 419 -2.93 -37.01 35.98
N GLY A 420 -3.70 -37.86 35.31
CA GLY A 420 -4.81 -38.61 35.90
C GLY A 420 -5.93 -37.76 36.49
N PHE A 421 -6.60 -38.33 37.49
CA PHE A 421 -7.78 -37.78 38.14
C PHE A 421 -7.59 -37.74 39.67
N SER A 422 -8.02 -36.66 40.31
CA SER A 422 -8.06 -36.52 41.76
C SER A 422 -9.50 -36.27 42.18
N GLU A 423 -10.07 -37.11 43.04
CA GLU A 423 -11.50 -37.01 43.45
C GLU A 423 -12.47 -36.98 42.25
N GLY A 424 -12.16 -37.73 41.18
CA GLY A 424 -12.92 -37.73 39.92
C GLY A 424 -12.71 -36.49 39.04
N LYS A 425 -11.86 -35.55 39.43
CA LYS A 425 -11.60 -34.29 38.71
C LYS A 425 -10.38 -34.45 37.80
N PRO A 426 -10.46 -34.17 36.49
CA PRO A 426 -9.29 -34.24 35.58
C PRO A 426 -8.23 -33.20 35.96
N VAL A 427 -7.08 -33.66 36.44
CA VAL A 427 -6.06 -32.78 37.05
C VAL A 427 -5.45 -31.82 36.03
N ALA A 428 -5.22 -32.26 34.79
CA ALA A 428 -4.65 -31.40 33.75
C ALA A 428 -5.62 -30.28 33.37
N ALA A 429 -6.91 -30.56 33.14
CA ALA A 429 -7.92 -29.54 32.81
C ALA A 429 -8.02 -28.42 33.87
N PHE A 430 -8.10 -28.78 35.16
CA PHE A 430 -8.14 -27.77 36.23
C PHE A 430 -6.81 -27.01 36.40
N THR A 431 -5.67 -27.67 36.17
CA THR A 431 -4.35 -27.01 36.19
C THR A 431 -4.22 -26.01 35.05
N ILE A 432 -4.54 -26.40 33.81
CA ILE A 432 -4.58 -25.52 32.62
C ILE A 432 -5.46 -24.30 32.91
N TYR A 433 -6.70 -24.54 33.34
CA TYR A 433 -7.66 -23.47 33.61
C TYR A 433 -7.17 -22.47 34.66
N LYS A 434 -6.63 -22.95 35.78
CA LYS A 434 -6.06 -22.09 36.83
C LYS A 434 -4.87 -21.27 36.33
N CYS A 435 -3.98 -21.86 35.54
CA CYS A 435 -2.85 -21.15 34.95
C CYS A 435 -3.30 -20.07 33.95
N LEU A 436 -4.27 -20.36 33.08
CA LEU A 436 -4.82 -19.39 32.13
C LEU A 436 -5.49 -18.19 32.80
N ILE A 437 -6.20 -18.41 33.93
CA ILE A 437 -6.72 -17.32 34.77
C ILE A 437 -5.59 -16.54 35.43
N HIS A 438 -4.64 -17.23 36.06
CA HIS A 438 -3.52 -16.59 36.78
C HIS A 438 -2.66 -15.72 35.84
N TRP A 439 -2.49 -16.12 34.58
CA TRP A 439 -1.79 -15.34 33.55
C TRP A 439 -2.70 -14.37 32.77
N ARG A 440 -3.97 -14.20 33.18
CA ARG A 440 -5.00 -13.38 32.50
C ARG A 440 -5.07 -13.62 30.98
N SER A 441 -4.78 -14.84 30.54
CA SER A 441 -4.61 -15.17 29.11
C SER A 441 -5.89 -15.00 28.28
N PHE A 442 -7.05 -14.95 28.93
CA PHE A 442 -8.34 -14.66 28.28
C PHE A 442 -8.54 -13.19 27.91
N GLU A 443 -7.83 -12.28 28.57
CA GLU A 443 -7.91 -10.83 28.37
C GLU A 443 -6.77 -10.30 27.46
N ALA A 444 -5.84 -11.17 27.06
CA ALA A 444 -4.66 -10.79 26.28
C ALA A 444 -4.96 -10.68 24.78
N ASP A 445 -4.61 -9.55 24.16
CA ASP A 445 -4.74 -9.35 22.71
C ASP A 445 -3.80 -10.26 21.88
N ARG A 446 -2.71 -10.76 22.50
CA ARG A 446 -1.79 -11.73 21.91
C ARG A 446 -1.29 -12.71 22.96
N THR A 447 -1.42 -14.01 22.70
CA THR A 447 -0.86 -15.10 23.50
C THR A 447 -0.66 -16.34 22.62
N ASN A 448 0.43 -17.08 22.85
CA ASN A 448 0.73 -18.35 22.15
C ASN A 448 0.42 -19.58 23.01
N VAL A 449 -0.09 -19.39 24.24
CA VAL A 449 -0.39 -20.48 25.18
C VAL A 449 -1.50 -21.37 24.63
N PHE A 450 -2.51 -20.77 23.99
CA PHE A 450 -3.61 -21.49 23.35
C PHE A 450 -3.12 -22.39 22.22
N ASP A 451 -2.35 -21.86 21.27
CA ASP A 451 -1.81 -22.64 20.15
C ASP A 451 -0.96 -23.82 20.63
N ARG A 452 -0.14 -23.60 21.66
CA ARG A 452 0.70 -24.64 22.28
C ARG A 452 -0.12 -25.72 22.99
N LEU A 453 -1.18 -25.35 23.70
CA LEU A 453 -2.11 -26.31 24.32
C LEU A 453 -2.85 -27.13 23.25
N ILE A 454 -3.30 -26.47 22.17
CA ILE A 454 -3.93 -27.12 21.01
C ILE A 454 -2.97 -28.06 20.31
N GLN A 455 -1.69 -27.72 20.18
CA GLN A 455 -0.66 -28.62 19.63
C GLN A 455 -0.45 -29.85 20.50
N ILE A 456 -0.45 -29.75 21.84
CA ILE A 456 -0.35 -30.92 22.73
C ILE A 456 -1.58 -31.84 22.57
N ILE A 457 -2.77 -31.27 22.67
CA ILE A 457 -4.05 -32.00 22.50
C ILE A 457 -4.07 -32.67 21.12
N GLY A 458 -3.76 -31.92 20.07
CA GLY A 458 -3.69 -32.40 18.68
C GLY A 458 -2.65 -33.49 18.46
N SER A 459 -1.48 -33.41 19.09
CA SER A 459 -0.42 -34.43 18.97
C SER A 459 -0.81 -35.74 19.66
N ALA A 460 -1.43 -35.65 20.85
CA ALA A 460 -1.92 -36.83 21.57
C ALA A 460 -3.09 -37.53 20.85
N ILE A 461 -3.83 -36.81 20.00
CA ILE A 461 -4.90 -37.36 19.17
C ILE A 461 -4.36 -37.85 17.82
N GLY A 462 -3.39 -37.14 17.22
CA GLY A 462 -2.82 -37.45 15.90
C GLY A 462 -1.94 -38.69 15.88
N SER A 463 -1.26 -39.00 16.98
CA SER A 463 -0.42 -40.20 17.15
C SER A 463 -1.21 -41.53 17.19
N SER A 464 -2.54 -41.49 17.08
CA SER A 464 -3.41 -42.66 17.16
C SER A 464 -3.70 -43.37 15.81
N ASN A 465 -3.28 -42.79 14.69
CA ASN A 465 -3.59 -43.32 13.35
C ASN A 465 -2.57 -44.35 12.82
N ASP A 466 -1.34 -44.37 13.34
CA ASP A 466 -0.19 -45.05 12.73
C ASP A 466 0.40 -46.20 13.58
N SER A 467 -0.42 -47.13 14.10
CA SER A 467 -0.08 -48.57 14.32
C SER A 467 -1.17 -49.33 15.13
N PRO A 468 -1.59 -50.53 14.73
CA PRO A 468 -2.69 -51.28 15.36
C PRO A 468 -2.22 -52.25 16.47
N SER A 469 -1.31 -51.84 17.36
CA SER A 469 -0.65 -52.79 18.29
C SER A 469 -0.57 -52.37 19.77
N SER A 470 -1.49 -51.51 20.24
CA SER A 470 -1.77 -51.35 21.68
C SER A 470 -3.14 -50.71 21.93
N ASP A 471 -4.22 -51.43 21.63
CA ASP A 471 -5.57 -50.85 21.57
C ASP A 471 -6.06 -50.23 22.88
N GLU A 472 -5.79 -50.84 24.05
CA GLU A 472 -6.31 -50.31 25.34
C GLU A 472 -5.64 -48.99 25.78
N ALA A 473 -4.32 -48.88 25.68
CA ALA A 473 -3.62 -47.65 26.05
C ALA A 473 -4.03 -46.46 25.17
N ASN A 474 -4.41 -46.72 23.92
CA ASN A 474 -4.93 -45.73 23.00
C ASN A 474 -6.35 -45.29 23.40
N LYS A 475 -7.25 -46.23 23.76
CA LYS A 475 -8.60 -45.91 24.28
C LYS A 475 -8.54 -45.08 25.56
N ASP A 476 -7.73 -45.49 26.54
CA ASP A 476 -7.55 -44.76 27.80
C ASP A 476 -7.00 -43.34 27.56
N CYS A 477 -6.08 -43.18 26.60
CA CYS A 477 -5.60 -41.87 26.17
C CYS A 477 -6.73 -41.01 25.58
N MET A 478 -7.55 -41.56 24.67
CA MET A 478 -8.69 -40.84 24.09
C MET A 478 -9.74 -40.46 25.13
N VAL A 479 -10.08 -41.35 26.07
CA VAL A 479 -11.05 -41.07 27.15
C VAL A 479 -10.50 -40.04 28.14
N TYR A 480 -9.21 -40.12 28.47
CA TYR A 480 -8.52 -39.11 29.27
C TYR A 480 -8.59 -37.73 28.60
N TRP A 481 -8.22 -37.63 27.31
CA TRP A 481 -8.24 -36.36 26.60
C TRP A 481 -9.66 -35.83 26.39
N LEU A 482 -10.64 -36.68 26.05
CA LEU A 482 -12.06 -36.32 25.98
C LEU A 482 -12.55 -35.69 27.28
N THR A 483 -12.21 -36.29 28.42
CA THR A 483 -12.62 -35.80 29.74
C THR A 483 -11.92 -34.48 30.09
N ASN A 484 -10.62 -34.36 29.78
CA ASN A 484 -9.88 -33.12 30.01
C ASN A 484 -10.34 -31.96 29.13
N THR A 485 -10.53 -32.18 27.82
CA THR A 485 -10.99 -31.13 26.89
C THR A 485 -12.43 -30.73 27.18
N SER A 486 -13.32 -31.67 27.52
CA SER A 486 -14.72 -31.37 27.87
C SER A 486 -14.83 -30.54 29.15
N ILE A 487 -14.08 -30.89 30.21
CA ILE A 487 -14.08 -30.10 31.46
C ILE A 487 -13.41 -28.73 31.24
N LEU A 488 -12.33 -28.65 30.46
CA LEU A 488 -11.72 -27.35 30.12
C LEU A 488 -12.69 -26.47 29.32
N LEU A 489 -13.38 -27.02 28.33
CA LEU A 489 -14.40 -26.32 27.54
C LEU A 489 -15.56 -25.84 28.41
N PHE A 490 -16.06 -26.66 29.33
CA PHE A 490 -17.08 -26.27 30.30
C PHE A 490 -16.64 -25.10 31.20
N LEU A 491 -15.39 -25.15 31.71
CA LEU A 491 -14.82 -24.06 32.51
C LEU A 491 -14.67 -22.77 31.69
N LEU A 492 -14.27 -22.86 30.42
CA LEU A 492 -14.23 -21.71 29.50
C LEU A 492 -15.62 -21.16 29.22
N GLN A 493 -16.63 -21.99 28.96
CA GLN A 493 -18.01 -21.56 28.74
C GLN A 493 -18.60 -20.81 29.95
N ARG A 494 -18.18 -21.14 31.17
CA ARG A 494 -18.57 -20.39 32.39
C ARG A 494 -17.80 -19.09 32.60
N THR A 495 -16.60 -18.97 32.04
CA THR A 495 -15.68 -17.85 32.29
C THR A 495 -15.75 -16.77 31.21
N LEU A 496 -15.82 -17.18 29.94
CA LEU A 496 -15.81 -16.28 28.78
C LEU A 496 -17.25 -15.79 28.50
N ARG A 497 -17.46 -14.48 28.57
CA ARG A 497 -18.75 -13.88 28.24
C ARG A 497 -19.00 -13.94 26.73
N ALA A 498 -20.15 -14.47 26.31
CA ALA A 498 -20.56 -14.48 24.91
C ALA A 498 -20.96 -13.07 24.43
N PRO A 499 -20.64 -12.69 23.18
CA PRO A 499 -21.19 -11.48 22.57
C PRO A 499 -22.70 -11.62 22.31
N SER A 500 -23.43 -10.55 22.62
CA SER A 500 -24.85 -10.28 22.33
C SER A 500 -25.92 -11.32 22.75
N SER A 501 -26.55 -11.04 23.89
CA SER A 501 -28.02 -10.83 23.92
C SER A 501 -28.37 -9.87 25.08
N PRO A 502 -29.38 -8.98 24.96
CA PRO A 502 -29.74 -8.04 26.03
C PRO A 502 -30.15 -8.76 27.33
N ARG A 503 -29.81 -8.19 28.48
CA ARG A 503 -30.16 -8.76 29.78
C ARG A 503 -31.66 -8.55 30.06
N LEU A 504 -32.44 -9.63 30.11
CA LEU A 504 -33.59 -9.65 31.01
C LEU A 504 -33.06 -9.65 32.47
N PRO A 505 -33.67 -8.87 33.38
CA PRO A 505 -33.24 -8.84 34.79
C PRO A 505 -33.59 -10.14 35.52
N PRO A 506 -32.85 -10.51 36.58
CA PRO A 506 -33.16 -11.70 37.38
C PRO A 506 -34.49 -11.49 38.12
N GLN A 507 -35.46 -12.38 37.91
CA GLN A 507 -36.71 -12.36 38.68
C GLN A 507 -36.48 -12.83 40.13
N PRO A 508 -37.13 -12.21 41.13
CA PRO A 508 -37.03 -12.62 42.51
C PRO A 508 -37.79 -13.95 42.72
N THR A 509 -37.11 -14.97 43.25
CA THR A 509 -37.73 -16.27 43.52
C THR A 509 -38.63 -16.20 44.75
N THR A 510 -39.94 -16.11 44.52
CA THR A 510 -40.96 -16.25 45.57
C THR A 510 -41.12 -17.70 46.01
N PHE A 511 -41.60 -17.92 47.24
CA PHE A 511 -41.62 -19.22 47.91
C PHE A 511 -42.37 -20.35 47.17
N PHE A 512 -43.26 -20.02 46.24
CA PHE A 512 -44.03 -21.01 45.46
C PHE A 512 -43.22 -21.67 44.32
N GLY A 513 -42.09 -21.10 43.90
CA GLY A 513 -41.26 -21.64 42.82
C GLY A 513 -40.54 -22.96 43.14
N ARG A 514 -40.54 -23.41 44.41
CA ARG A 514 -39.83 -24.63 44.84
C ARG A 514 -40.54 -25.94 44.49
N MET A 515 -41.87 -25.94 44.29
CA MET A 515 -42.63 -27.19 44.16
C MET A 515 -42.89 -27.62 42.69
N THR A 516 -42.80 -26.70 41.73
CA THR A 516 -42.94 -27.01 40.29
C THR A 516 -41.60 -27.14 39.55
N GLN A 517 -40.46 -26.97 40.23
CA GLN A 517 -39.12 -27.22 39.66
C GLN A 517 -38.78 -28.70 39.41
N GLY A 518 -39.67 -29.64 39.74
CA GLY A 518 -39.46 -31.07 39.56
C GLY A 518 -39.27 -31.55 38.10
N PHE A 519 -39.59 -30.74 37.09
CA PHE A 519 -39.61 -31.17 35.68
C PHE A 519 -38.84 -30.26 34.70
N ARG A 520 -38.03 -29.31 35.19
CA ARG A 520 -37.06 -28.56 34.35
C ARG A 520 -35.66 -28.47 34.97
N SER A 521 -35.27 -29.52 35.71
CA SER A 521 -33.87 -29.80 36.04
C SER A 521 -33.45 -31.12 35.39
N PHE A 522 -32.80 -31.02 34.22
CA PHE A 522 -32.01 -32.10 33.65
C PHE A 522 -30.82 -31.50 32.89
N ASN A 523 -29.76 -31.20 33.65
CA ASN A 523 -28.38 -31.38 33.20
C ASN A 523 -27.65 -32.09 34.35
N SER A 524 -28.01 -33.37 34.53
CA SER A 524 -27.40 -34.24 35.53
C SER A 524 -26.44 -35.21 34.85
N SER A 525 -25.15 -35.06 35.12
CA SER A 525 -24.14 -36.10 34.94
C SER A 525 -22.94 -35.79 35.84
N THR A 526 -22.80 -36.54 36.93
CA THR A 526 -21.69 -36.52 37.91
C THR A 526 -21.49 -35.24 38.73
N ASN A 527 -21.60 -35.38 40.06
CA ASN A 527 -21.38 -34.30 41.02
C ASN A 527 -19.88 -34.01 41.21
N LEU A 528 -19.30 -33.13 40.40
CA LEU A 528 -18.02 -32.48 40.72
C LEU A 528 -18.26 -31.16 41.48
N ASN A 529 -18.74 -31.27 42.72
CA ASN A 529 -18.88 -30.12 43.61
C ASN A 529 -17.49 -29.67 44.11
N VAL A 530 -16.73 -28.98 43.26
CA VAL A 530 -15.46 -28.37 43.62
C VAL A 530 -15.75 -27.09 44.39
N GLN A 531 -15.68 -27.18 45.71
CA GLN A 531 -15.88 -26.07 46.64
C GLN A 531 -14.91 -24.92 46.31
N GLY A 532 -15.42 -23.87 45.65
CA GLY A 532 -14.64 -22.68 45.26
C GLY A 532 -14.93 -22.07 43.87
N LEU A 533 -15.74 -22.70 42.99
CA LEU A 533 -15.96 -22.21 41.60
C LEU A 533 -17.32 -21.54 41.33
N ASN A 534 -18.10 -21.22 42.37
CA ASN A 534 -19.40 -20.56 42.19
C ASN A 534 -19.33 -19.03 42.02
N GLU A 535 -18.15 -18.42 42.18
CA GLU A 535 -17.91 -16.97 42.03
C GLU A 535 -16.90 -16.63 40.92
N VAL A 536 -16.89 -17.39 39.82
CA VAL A 536 -16.05 -17.04 38.66
C VAL A 536 -16.58 -15.77 38.01
N ARG A 537 -15.85 -14.66 38.20
CA ARG A 537 -16.03 -13.37 37.52
C ARG A 537 -16.05 -13.60 36.01
N GLN A 538 -17.13 -13.22 35.33
CA GLN A 538 -17.18 -13.27 33.86
C GLN A 538 -16.12 -12.33 33.28
N VAL A 539 -15.30 -12.86 32.38
CA VAL A 539 -14.18 -12.15 31.76
C VAL A 539 -14.57 -11.73 30.33
N GLU A 540 -14.16 -10.52 29.95
CA GLU A 540 -14.26 -10.05 28.57
C GLU A 540 -13.15 -10.72 27.74
N ALA A 541 -13.55 -11.69 26.93
CA ALA A 541 -12.64 -12.54 26.18
C ALA A 541 -12.11 -11.83 24.93
N ARG A 542 -10.79 -11.74 24.78
CA ARG A 542 -10.15 -11.32 23.52
C ARG A 542 -10.20 -12.43 22.47
N TYR A 543 -10.03 -12.05 21.21
CA TYR A 543 -10.14 -12.94 20.05
C TYR A 543 -9.37 -14.28 20.16
N PRO A 544 -8.11 -14.34 20.67
CA PRO A 544 -7.40 -15.62 20.83
C PRO A 544 -8.13 -16.61 21.76
N ALA A 545 -8.81 -16.12 22.81
CA ALA A 545 -9.54 -16.96 23.75
C ALA A 545 -10.86 -17.49 23.16
N LEU A 546 -11.49 -16.73 22.27
CA LEU A 546 -12.68 -17.17 21.53
C LEU A 546 -12.32 -18.26 20.53
N LEU A 547 -11.25 -18.08 19.74
CA LEU A 547 -10.72 -19.11 18.84
C LEU A 547 -10.34 -20.39 19.60
N PHE A 548 -9.66 -20.28 20.74
CA PHE A 548 -9.31 -21.43 21.57
C PHE A 548 -10.53 -22.24 22.03
N LYS A 549 -11.63 -21.56 22.38
CA LYS A 549 -12.90 -22.20 22.75
C LYS A 549 -13.54 -22.92 21.55
N GLU A 550 -13.54 -22.32 20.37
CA GLU A 550 -14.05 -22.94 19.14
C GLU A 550 -13.23 -24.18 18.76
N GLN A 551 -11.89 -24.07 18.77
CA GLN A 551 -10.97 -25.18 18.53
C GLN A 551 -11.18 -26.31 19.53
N LEU A 552 -11.29 -26.02 20.84
CA LEU A 552 -11.60 -27.04 21.85
C LEU A 552 -12.95 -27.72 21.62
N THR A 553 -13.96 -26.98 21.12
CA THR A 553 -15.27 -27.56 20.78
C THR A 553 -15.13 -28.59 19.65
N ALA A 554 -14.45 -28.22 18.56
CA ALA A 554 -14.16 -29.13 17.44
C ALA A 554 -13.30 -30.34 17.88
N TYR A 555 -12.36 -30.16 18.81
CA TYR A 555 -11.60 -31.26 19.39
C TYR A 555 -12.45 -32.22 20.23
N VAL A 556 -13.35 -31.71 21.09
CA VAL A 556 -14.29 -32.55 21.85
C VAL A 556 -15.15 -33.39 20.91
N GLU A 557 -15.72 -32.78 19.85
CA GLU A 557 -16.51 -33.49 18.84
C GLU A 557 -15.69 -34.56 18.11
N LYS A 558 -14.46 -34.25 17.70
CA LYS A 558 -13.55 -35.19 17.03
C LYS A 558 -13.18 -36.38 17.92
N ILE A 559 -12.76 -36.13 19.17
CA ILE A 559 -12.40 -37.21 20.11
C ILE A 559 -13.63 -38.06 20.42
N TYR A 560 -14.79 -37.43 20.67
CA TYR A 560 -16.04 -38.15 20.92
C TYR A 560 -16.44 -39.03 19.74
N GLY A 561 -16.31 -38.55 18.50
CA GLY A 561 -16.53 -39.35 17.29
C GLY A 561 -15.63 -40.60 17.24
N ILE A 562 -14.32 -40.43 17.47
CA ILE A 562 -13.35 -41.53 17.50
C ILE A 562 -13.69 -42.54 18.60
N VAL A 563 -13.93 -42.09 19.84
CA VAL A 563 -14.28 -42.95 20.98
C VAL A 563 -15.58 -43.71 20.71
N ARG A 564 -16.63 -43.02 20.26
CA ARG A 564 -17.93 -43.62 19.91
C ARG A 564 -17.79 -44.69 18.83
N ASP A 565 -17.05 -44.41 17.76
CA ASP A 565 -16.93 -45.32 16.63
C ASP A 565 -16.05 -46.54 16.95
N ASN A 566 -15.05 -46.38 17.83
CA ASN A 566 -14.28 -47.50 18.40
C ASN A 566 -15.16 -48.35 19.33
N SER A 567 -15.86 -47.73 20.29
CA SER A 567 -16.81 -48.44 21.17
C SER A 567 -17.89 -49.19 20.38
N LYS A 568 -18.38 -48.61 19.27
CA LYS A 568 -19.32 -49.28 18.37
C LYS A 568 -18.70 -50.52 17.71
N LYS A 569 -17.47 -50.43 17.19
CA LYS A 569 -16.76 -51.58 16.60
C LYS A 569 -16.56 -52.73 17.59
N GLU A 570 -16.32 -52.42 18.86
CA GLU A 570 -16.12 -53.42 19.92
C GLU A 570 -17.43 -54.05 20.41
N ILE A 571 -18.46 -53.23 20.62
CA ILE A 571 -19.74 -53.67 21.18
C ILE A 571 -20.61 -54.37 20.12
N SER A 572 -20.57 -53.95 18.85
CA SER A 572 -21.40 -54.55 17.79
C SER A 572 -21.23 -56.07 17.63
N PRO A 573 -20.03 -56.67 17.50
CA PRO A 573 -19.89 -58.12 17.36
C PRO A 573 -20.31 -58.88 18.63
N LEU A 574 -20.07 -58.31 19.82
CA LEU A 574 -20.53 -58.89 21.08
C LEU A 574 -22.06 -58.91 21.17
N LEU A 575 -22.72 -57.81 20.77
CA LEU A 575 -24.19 -57.76 20.70
C LEU A 575 -24.74 -58.74 19.66
N SER A 576 -24.15 -58.82 18.46
CA SER A 576 -24.54 -59.81 17.44
C SER A 576 -24.46 -61.23 17.98
N SER A 577 -23.34 -61.60 18.62
CA SER A 577 -23.16 -62.93 19.22
C SER A 577 -24.18 -63.19 20.35
N CYS A 578 -24.44 -62.22 21.23
CA CYS A 578 -25.47 -62.34 22.27
C CYS A 578 -26.88 -62.52 21.69
N ILE A 579 -27.20 -61.86 20.58
CA ILE A 579 -28.51 -61.97 19.91
C ILE A 579 -28.66 -63.32 19.21
N GLU A 580 -27.61 -63.80 18.53
CA GLU A 580 -27.60 -65.11 17.86
C GLU A 580 -27.71 -66.27 18.87
N VAL A 581 -26.99 -66.20 20.00
CA VAL A 581 -27.08 -67.20 21.08
C VAL A 581 -28.42 -67.14 21.82
N ALA A 582 -29.07 -65.98 21.87
CA ALA A 582 -30.39 -65.79 22.49
C ALA A 582 -31.57 -66.25 21.62
N CYS A 583 -31.31 -66.92 20.49
CA CYS A 583 -32.33 -67.51 19.63
C CYS A 583 -32.33 -69.05 19.74
N PRO A 584 -32.78 -69.65 20.86
CA PRO A 584 -33.03 -71.08 20.92
C PRO A 584 -34.16 -71.42 19.93
N ILE A 585 -33.83 -72.25 18.95
CA ILE A 585 -34.81 -72.85 18.05
C ILE A 585 -35.74 -73.75 18.88
N THR A 586 -37.03 -73.65 18.55
CA THR A 586 -38.20 -74.46 18.97
C THR A 586 -37.93 -75.84 19.56
#